data_AF-A0A5C3PKI5-F1
#
_entry.id   AF-A0A5C3PKI5-F1
#
_cell.length_a   1.000
_cell.length_b   1.000
_cell.length_c   1.000
_cell.angle_alpha   90.00
_cell.angle_beta   90.00
_cell.angle_gamma   90.00
#
_symmetry.space_group_name_H-M   'P 1'
#
loop_
_entity.id
_entity.type
_entity.pdbx_description
1 polymer ?
#
loop_
_entity_poly.entity_id
_entity_poly.type
_entity_poly.pdbx_seq_one_letter_code
_entity_poly.pdbx_strand_id
1 'polypeptide(L)'
;MPTPQDIQCFERLRATASLNFEDEARRREEFTDILTNGGILPARASRGYVGSSRFYDDGDLRAIVLGIELVYYVQEVKHEIGTSNSDPYVEAIHYWIENVRYFMDHTQDNPDETRCNLPAIIVLHFGPYLAIAAAVYDEGPNVEHLCCIPLHAHTTNEAELQGGERALAALRVAVHALRDRYPNMPFERTPRADFPFRDFYKDDDGKSHRFTYIEAIEEKRIFRVLHEDGTPLCVKFSKRYSAAAHKAAHSAGFAPALRAVNEVYDWTMVVMDDKTAEYPKNMWDIKAAARADPAKTKPTDKVPAQPPFKPAVSLAEARKQVQAKLAVLHEKGFVHGDLRDVNVLVRKEDAPGDGADILIVDWDWAGVEGEAKYPRSINPQIARPLDALAATNIKAEHDVWMVQRLLK
;
A
#
# COMPACT_ATOMS: atom_id res chain seq x y z
N MET A 1 -11.14 -16.35 14.99
CA MET A 1 -12.54 -16.50 15.41
C MET A 1 -12.69 -15.96 16.82
N PRO A 2 -13.80 -15.29 17.16
CA PRO A 2 -14.08 -14.87 18.53
C PRO A 2 -14.13 -16.06 19.49
N THR A 3 -13.51 -15.90 20.65
CA THR A 3 -13.62 -16.84 21.76
C THR A 3 -14.80 -16.45 22.67
N PRO A 4 -15.30 -17.35 23.53
CA PRO A 4 -16.32 -16.98 24.52
C PRO A 4 -15.92 -15.80 25.41
N GLN A 5 -14.63 -15.65 25.71
CA GLN A 5 -14.11 -14.53 26.49
C GLN A 5 -14.17 -13.21 25.71
N ASP A 6 -13.87 -13.23 24.41
CA ASP A 6 -14.00 -12.05 23.54
C ASP A 6 -15.46 -11.57 23.48
N ILE A 7 -16.40 -12.50 23.33
CA ILE A 7 -17.84 -12.21 23.28
C ILE A 7 -18.31 -11.59 24.61
N GLN A 8 -17.93 -12.19 25.74
CA GLN A 8 -18.26 -11.62 27.06
C GLN A 8 -17.62 -10.25 27.30
N CYS A 9 -16.39 -10.03 26.80
CA CYS A 9 -15.75 -8.73 26.86
C CYS A 9 -16.53 -7.69 26.05
N PHE A 10 -16.96 -8.04 24.85
CA PHE A 10 -17.76 -7.18 24.00
C PHE A 10 -19.10 -6.82 24.65
N GLU A 11 -19.81 -7.79 25.23
CA GLU A 11 -21.06 -7.53 25.96
C GLU A 11 -20.86 -6.60 27.16
N ARG A 12 -19.74 -6.72 27.89
CA ARG A 12 -19.40 -5.77 28.96
C ARG A 12 -19.16 -4.37 28.43
N LEU A 13 -18.44 -4.20 27.31
CA LEU A 13 -18.25 -2.88 26.69
C LEU A 13 -19.60 -2.26 26.30
N ARG A 14 -20.52 -3.05 25.72
CA ARG A 14 -21.86 -2.58 25.35
C ARG A 14 -22.69 -2.14 26.56
N ALA A 15 -22.68 -2.94 27.62
CA ALA A 15 -23.35 -2.59 28.87
C ALA A 15 -22.78 -1.30 29.48
N THR A 16 -21.45 -1.19 29.55
CA THR A 16 -20.76 -0.02 30.12
C THR A 16 -20.93 1.24 29.27
N ALA A 17 -20.97 1.11 27.94
CA ALA A 17 -21.21 2.24 27.04
C ALA A 17 -22.59 2.88 27.23
N SER A 18 -23.55 2.15 27.80
CA SER A 18 -24.89 2.64 28.12
C SER A 18 -24.98 3.36 29.47
N LEU A 19 -23.88 3.43 30.24
CA LEU A 19 -23.82 4.13 31.53
C LEU A 19 -23.50 5.61 31.34
N ASN A 20 -24.02 6.43 32.25
CA ASN A 20 -23.66 7.84 32.37
C ASN A 20 -22.40 7.97 33.23
N PHE A 21 -21.42 8.74 32.74
CA PHE A 21 -20.18 9.05 33.45
C PHE A 21 -20.12 10.54 33.75
N GLU A 22 -19.85 10.90 35.00
CA GLU A 22 -19.72 12.30 35.41
C GLU A 22 -18.43 12.95 34.89
N ASP A 23 -17.36 12.17 34.73
CA ASP A 23 -16.05 12.61 34.26
C ASP A 23 -15.39 11.58 33.34
N GLU A 24 -14.47 12.03 32.47
CA GLU A 24 -13.79 11.18 31.49
C GLU A 24 -12.82 10.21 32.14
N ALA A 25 -12.30 10.54 33.33
CA ALA A 25 -11.32 9.70 34.00
C ALA A 25 -11.94 8.37 34.44
N ARG A 26 -13.12 8.40 35.06
CA ARG A 26 -13.84 7.19 35.45
C ARG A 26 -14.24 6.35 34.23
N ARG A 27 -14.69 6.99 33.15
CA ARG A 27 -15.00 6.29 31.89
C ARG A 27 -13.78 5.54 31.38
N ARG A 28 -12.65 6.23 31.28
CA ARG A 28 -11.39 5.64 30.83
C ARG A 28 -10.95 4.46 31.69
N GLU A 29 -10.99 4.56 33.02
CA GLU A 29 -10.61 3.43 33.89
C GLU A 29 -11.49 2.20 33.63
N GLU A 30 -12.81 2.37 33.56
CA GLU A 30 -13.75 1.25 33.31
C GLU A 30 -13.51 0.59 31.94
N PHE A 31 -13.34 1.39 30.89
CA PHE A 31 -13.09 0.86 29.55
C PHE A 31 -11.74 0.14 29.43
N THR A 32 -10.69 0.70 30.03
CA THR A 32 -9.37 0.05 30.13
C THR A 32 -9.47 -1.28 30.86
N ASP A 33 -10.26 -1.34 31.93
CA ASP A 33 -10.41 -2.52 32.78
C ASP A 33 -11.15 -3.63 32.09
N ILE A 34 -12.19 -3.30 31.33
CA ILE A 34 -12.93 -4.28 30.55
C ILE A 34 -12.01 -4.94 29.52
N LEU A 35 -11.22 -4.16 28.77
CA LEU A 35 -10.29 -4.69 27.78
C LEU A 35 -9.15 -5.50 28.42
N THR A 36 -8.61 -5.04 29.54
CA THR A 36 -7.52 -5.72 30.27
C THR A 36 -7.99 -7.02 30.90
N ASN A 37 -9.06 -6.98 31.70
CA ASN A 37 -9.62 -8.15 32.36
C ASN A 37 -10.26 -9.13 31.36
N GLY A 38 -10.71 -8.62 30.22
CA GLY A 38 -11.14 -9.42 29.08
C GLY A 38 -10.02 -10.16 28.37
N GLY A 39 -8.75 -9.90 28.70
CA GLY A 39 -7.59 -10.48 28.01
C GLY A 39 -7.39 -9.95 26.59
N ILE A 40 -8.11 -8.88 26.21
CA ILE A 40 -7.93 -8.22 24.91
C ILE A 40 -6.56 -7.53 24.90
N LEU A 41 -6.24 -6.82 25.97
CA LEU A 41 -4.91 -6.23 26.15
C LEU A 41 -3.99 -7.19 26.91
N PRO A 42 -2.69 -7.25 26.56
CA PRO A 42 -1.71 -8.08 27.25
C PRO A 42 -1.32 -7.55 28.64
N ALA A 43 -1.57 -6.26 28.90
CA ALA A 43 -1.38 -5.59 30.18
C ALA A 43 -2.32 -4.38 30.24
N ARG A 44 -2.45 -3.77 31.42
CA ARG A 44 -3.25 -2.54 31.58
C ARG A 44 -2.57 -1.39 30.83
N ALA A 45 -3.26 -0.80 29.85
CA ALA A 45 -2.81 0.41 29.18
C ALA A 45 -2.82 1.56 30.19
N SER A 46 -1.63 1.96 30.66
CA SER A 46 -1.48 2.90 31.76
C SER A 46 -1.11 4.25 31.19
N ARG A 47 -1.66 5.31 31.79
CA ARG A 47 -1.41 6.68 31.36
C ARG A 47 0.03 7.07 31.61
N GLY A 48 0.64 7.76 30.67
CA GLY A 48 2.04 8.12 30.74
C GLY A 48 2.37 9.38 29.97
N TYR A 49 3.55 9.92 30.26
CA TYR A 49 4.16 10.90 29.37
C TYR A 49 4.77 10.18 28.18
N VAL A 50 4.58 10.74 26.99
CA VAL A 50 5.17 10.22 25.76
C VAL A 50 6.64 10.68 25.67
N GLY A 51 7.58 9.74 25.84
CA GLY A 51 9.01 10.06 25.87
C GLY A 51 9.34 11.14 26.92
N SER A 52 10.11 12.16 26.52
CA SER A 52 10.41 13.33 27.35
C SER A 52 9.47 14.52 27.09
N SER A 53 8.32 14.30 26.45
CA SER A 53 7.40 15.37 26.05
C SER A 53 6.45 15.78 27.18
N ARG A 54 5.72 16.88 26.96
CA ARG A 54 4.63 17.33 27.86
C ARG A 54 3.31 16.60 27.63
N PHE A 55 3.24 15.73 26.61
CA PHE A 55 2.01 15.07 26.19
C PHE A 55 1.73 13.88 27.11
N TYR A 56 0.50 13.82 27.62
CA TYR A 56 0.07 12.84 28.63
C TYR A 56 -1.22 12.18 28.15
N ASP A 57 -1.14 10.89 27.86
CA ASP A 57 -2.19 10.15 27.15
C ASP A 57 -3.27 9.57 28.07
N ASP A 58 -4.25 8.90 27.45
CA ASP A 58 -5.26 8.08 28.12
C ASP A 58 -4.85 6.60 28.28
N GLY A 59 -3.63 6.25 27.89
CA GLY A 59 -3.02 4.96 28.13
C GLY A 59 -2.35 4.38 26.89
N ASP A 60 -1.15 3.84 27.09
CA ASP A 60 -0.39 3.16 26.06
C ASP A 60 0.13 1.79 26.50
N LEU A 61 0.60 1.00 25.54
CA LEU A 61 1.46 -0.15 25.80
C LEU A 61 2.76 -0.01 24.99
N ARG A 62 3.87 -0.39 25.64
CA ARG A 62 5.22 -0.21 25.11
C ARG A 62 5.99 -1.51 25.03
N ALA A 63 6.89 -1.58 24.06
CA ALA A 63 7.88 -2.63 23.91
C ALA A 63 9.28 -2.01 23.83
N ILE A 64 10.30 -2.71 24.32
CA ILE A 64 11.69 -2.25 24.19
C ILE A 64 12.21 -2.68 22.82
N VAL A 65 12.61 -1.71 22.01
CA VAL A 65 13.13 -1.91 20.66
C VAL A 65 14.42 -1.09 20.55
N LEU A 66 15.54 -1.74 20.21
CA LEU A 66 16.86 -1.08 20.15
C LEU A 66 17.23 -0.29 21.43
N GLY A 67 16.73 -0.75 22.60
CA GLY A 67 16.96 -0.10 23.89
C GLY A 67 16.03 1.07 24.21
N ILE A 68 15.09 1.41 23.33
CA ILE A 68 14.12 2.50 23.48
C ILE A 68 12.71 1.94 23.66
N GLU A 69 11.91 2.58 24.52
CA GLU A 69 10.48 2.25 24.65
C GLU A 69 9.69 2.77 23.44
N LEU A 70 9.12 1.83 22.70
CA LEU A 70 8.28 2.11 21.55
C LEU A 70 6.82 1.76 21.84
N VAL A 71 5.94 2.70 21.58
CA VAL A 71 4.49 2.59 21.72
C VAL A 71 3.93 1.76 20.57
N TYR A 72 3.27 0.65 20.90
CA TYR A 72 2.62 -0.23 19.93
C TYR A 72 1.09 -0.28 20.07
N TYR A 73 0.58 0.30 21.14
CA TYR A 73 -0.84 0.48 21.38
C TYR A 73 -1.05 1.83 22.06
N VAL A 74 -2.02 2.60 21.58
CA VAL A 74 -2.52 3.82 22.24
C VAL A 74 -4.03 3.75 22.30
N GLN A 75 -4.59 4.22 23.40
CA GLN A 75 -6.02 4.45 23.51
C GLN A 75 -6.35 5.90 23.85
N GLU A 76 -7.47 6.37 23.32
CA GLU A 76 -8.05 7.66 23.67
C GLU A 76 -9.52 7.49 24.03
N VAL A 77 -9.93 8.00 25.19
CA VAL A 77 -11.29 7.81 25.71
C VAL A 77 -11.94 9.16 25.99
N LYS A 78 -12.93 9.51 25.17
CA LYS A 78 -13.74 10.72 25.34
C LYS A 78 -15.18 10.38 25.71
N HIS A 79 -15.87 11.35 26.32
CA HIS A 79 -17.30 11.22 26.62
C HIS A 79 -18.14 11.06 25.35
N GLU A 80 -18.03 11.99 24.41
CA GLU A 80 -18.79 12.03 23.16
C GLU A 80 -17.93 12.59 22.02
N ILE A 81 -18.45 12.53 20.80
CA ILE A 81 -17.81 13.19 19.65
C ILE A 81 -17.90 14.70 19.83
N GLY A 82 -16.74 15.37 19.87
CA GLY A 82 -16.66 16.83 19.88
C GLY A 82 -16.92 17.50 21.25
N THR A 83 -16.93 16.74 22.35
CA THR A 83 -17.04 17.32 23.71
C THR A 83 -15.72 17.84 24.27
N SER A 84 -14.60 17.42 23.69
CA SER A 84 -13.25 17.92 23.99
C SER A 84 -12.79 18.97 22.98
N ASN A 85 -11.74 19.71 23.33
CA ASN A 85 -11.09 20.68 22.42
C ASN A 85 -10.28 20.01 21.30
N SER A 86 -10.20 18.68 21.29
CA SER A 86 -9.43 17.84 20.37
C SER A 86 -10.27 16.67 19.89
N ASP A 87 -10.01 16.24 18.66
CA ASP A 87 -10.52 14.98 18.11
C ASP A 87 -9.66 13.81 18.64
N PRO A 88 -10.26 12.74 19.19
CA PRO A 88 -9.50 11.64 19.79
C PRO A 88 -8.65 10.86 18.79
N TYR A 89 -9.05 10.79 17.52
CA TYR A 89 -8.26 10.11 16.49
C TYR A 89 -6.99 10.90 16.21
N VAL A 90 -7.12 12.20 15.99
CA VAL A 90 -5.97 13.08 15.76
C VAL A 90 -5.05 13.11 16.98
N GLU A 91 -5.60 13.18 18.18
CA GLU A 91 -4.84 13.21 19.43
C GLU A 91 -4.01 11.92 19.63
N ALA A 92 -4.63 10.74 19.49
CA ALA A 92 -3.95 9.45 19.57
C ALA A 92 -2.81 9.31 18.54
N ILE A 93 -3.03 9.79 17.31
CA ILE A 93 -2.01 9.81 16.26
C ILE A 93 -0.80 10.65 16.70
N HIS A 94 -1.02 11.81 17.31
CA HIS A 94 0.08 12.67 17.77
C HIS A 94 0.87 12.03 18.91
N TYR A 95 0.22 11.31 19.83
CA TYR A 95 0.93 10.56 20.87
C TYR A 95 1.84 9.49 20.29
N TRP A 96 1.33 8.70 19.33
CA TRP A 96 2.16 7.72 18.63
C TRP A 96 3.29 8.38 17.83
N ILE A 97 3.02 9.44 17.05
CA ILE A 97 4.04 10.14 16.24
C ILE A 97 5.13 10.74 17.14
N GLU A 98 4.79 11.31 18.29
CA GLU A 98 5.79 11.87 19.20
C GLU A 98 6.70 10.79 19.75
N ASN A 99 6.17 9.60 20.07
CA ASN A 99 7.01 8.47 20.46
C ASN A 99 7.90 7.98 19.30
N VAL A 100 7.37 7.93 18.07
CA VAL A 100 8.16 7.61 16.87
C VAL A 100 9.29 8.61 16.67
N ARG A 101 9.02 9.91 16.78
CA ARG A 101 10.04 10.97 16.69
C ARG A 101 11.11 10.76 17.75
N TYR A 102 10.72 10.52 18.99
CA TYR A 102 11.66 10.22 20.08
C TYR A 102 12.51 8.98 19.78
N PHE A 103 11.90 7.89 19.29
CA PHE A 103 12.61 6.67 18.88
C PHE A 103 13.66 6.99 17.81
N MET A 104 13.25 7.62 16.70
CA MET A 104 14.14 7.97 15.59
C MET A 104 15.30 8.86 16.02
N ASP A 105 15.06 9.89 16.83
CA ASP A 105 16.09 10.79 17.36
C ASP A 105 17.18 10.03 18.16
N HIS A 106 16.82 8.90 18.78
CA HIS A 106 17.72 8.10 19.63
C HIS A 106 18.27 6.84 18.95
N THR A 107 17.78 6.49 17.75
CA THR A 107 18.22 5.31 16.99
C THR A 107 18.76 5.62 15.60
N GLN A 108 18.87 6.89 15.20
CA GLN A 108 19.33 7.33 13.87
C GLN A 108 20.69 6.75 13.43
N ASP A 109 21.58 6.45 14.39
CA ASP A 109 22.92 5.88 14.12
C ASP A 109 22.90 4.34 14.07
N ASN A 110 21.75 3.71 14.32
CA ASN A 110 21.59 2.26 14.32
C ASN A 110 21.09 1.76 12.96
N PRO A 111 21.84 0.90 12.24
CA PRO A 111 21.44 0.43 10.91
C PRO A 111 20.14 -0.40 10.91
N ASP A 112 19.78 -1.01 12.04
CA ASP A 112 18.58 -1.86 12.17
C ASP A 112 17.28 -1.03 12.34
N GLU A 113 17.39 0.28 12.58
CA GLU A 113 16.25 1.20 12.64
C GLU A 113 15.44 1.15 11.33
N THR A 114 16.14 1.12 10.19
CA THR A 114 15.59 1.01 8.83
C THR A 114 14.92 -0.33 8.49
N ARG A 115 14.67 -1.20 9.48
CA ARG A 115 13.97 -2.49 9.33
C ARG A 115 12.60 -2.52 9.99
N CYS A 116 12.21 -1.47 10.72
CA CYS A 116 10.94 -1.41 11.45
C CYS A 116 10.04 -0.26 10.93
N ASN A 117 8.81 -0.55 10.47
CA ASN A 117 7.82 0.49 10.12
C ASN A 117 6.98 0.93 11.35
N LEU A 118 7.49 0.69 12.56
CA LEU A 118 6.89 1.12 13.83
C LEU A 118 5.36 0.92 13.94
N PRO A 119 4.83 -0.28 13.60
CA PRO A 119 3.38 -0.54 13.61
C PRO A 119 2.74 -0.33 14.99
N ALA A 120 1.64 0.41 15.06
CA ALA A 120 0.87 0.57 16.28
C ALA A 120 -0.64 0.39 16.04
N ILE A 121 -1.36 0.02 17.09
CA ILE A 121 -2.82 -0.08 17.08
C ILE A 121 -3.39 1.06 17.91
N ILE A 122 -4.31 1.81 17.34
CA ILE A 122 -4.98 2.92 18.00
C ILE A 122 -6.41 2.50 18.30
N VAL A 123 -6.82 2.59 19.56
CA VAL A 123 -8.18 2.29 20.02
C VAL A 123 -8.84 3.55 20.54
N LEU A 124 -9.96 3.92 19.94
CA LEU A 124 -10.69 5.12 20.32
C LEU A 124 -12.02 4.72 20.93
N HIS A 125 -12.32 5.30 22.07
CA HIS A 125 -13.63 5.22 22.67
C HIS A 125 -14.26 6.61 22.73
N PHE A 126 -15.38 6.81 22.05
CA PHE A 126 -16.10 8.10 22.09
C PHE A 126 -17.59 7.86 21.97
N GLY A 127 -18.38 8.45 22.85
CA GLY A 127 -19.82 8.22 22.88
C GLY A 127 -20.12 6.72 22.94
N PRO A 128 -21.09 6.22 22.16
CA PRO A 128 -21.42 4.81 22.11
C PRO A 128 -20.62 4.01 21.05
N TYR A 129 -19.41 4.45 20.71
CA TYR A 129 -18.58 3.87 19.65
C TYR A 129 -17.21 3.42 20.15
N LEU A 130 -16.78 2.28 19.65
CA LEU A 130 -15.40 1.79 19.71
C LEU A 130 -14.81 1.78 18.31
N ALA A 131 -13.79 2.58 18.06
CA ALA A 131 -13.07 2.62 16.80
C ALA A 131 -11.67 2.03 16.95
N ILE A 132 -11.20 1.36 15.90
CA ILE A 132 -9.87 0.75 15.84
C ILE A 132 -9.19 1.25 14.57
N ALA A 133 -7.98 1.76 14.73
CA ALA A 133 -7.07 2.16 13.67
C ALA A 133 -5.75 1.39 13.77
N ALA A 134 -5.03 1.32 12.66
CA ALA A 134 -3.64 0.88 12.63
C ALA A 134 -2.75 1.99 12.07
N ALA A 135 -1.57 2.12 12.64
CA ALA A 135 -0.57 3.10 12.26
C ALA A 135 0.71 2.38 11.85
N VAL A 136 1.39 2.88 10.82
CA VAL A 136 2.74 2.48 10.42
C VAL A 136 3.51 3.72 9.97
N TYR A 137 4.81 3.74 10.19
CA TYR A 137 5.71 4.79 9.75
C TYR A 137 6.59 4.31 8.60
N ASP A 138 6.64 5.08 7.52
CA ASP A 138 7.50 4.85 6.34
C ASP A 138 8.19 6.17 5.96
N GLU A 139 7.96 6.73 4.76
CA GLU A 139 8.35 8.12 4.44
C GLU A 139 7.63 9.16 5.32
N GLY A 140 6.52 8.75 5.94
CA GLY A 140 5.75 9.52 6.91
C GLY A 140 4.72 8.64 7.64
N PRO A 141 3.95 9.24 8.55
CA PRO A 141 2.92 8.51 9.29
C PRO A 141 1.76 8.13 8.38
N ASN A 142 1.47 6.83 8.30
CA ASN A 142 0.29 6.29 7.62
C ASN A 142 -0.62 5.68 8.67
N VAL A 143 -1.81 6.24 8.83
CA VAL A 143 -2.79 5.77 9.81
C VAL A 143 -4.13 5.53 9.10
N GLU A 144 -4.63 4.31 9.22
CA GLU A 144 -5.88 3.89 8.61
C GLU A 144 -6.87 3.41 9.67
N HIS A 145 -8.08 3.94 9.58
CA HIS A 145 -9.19 3.51 10.41
C HIS A 145 -9.77 2.20 9.86
N LEU A 146 -9.70 1.14 10.66
CA LEU A 146 -10.04 -0.22 10.24
C LEU A 146 -11.52 -0.56 10.47
N CYS A 147 -12.08 -0.15 11.60
CA CYS A 147 -13.50 -0.35 11.90
C CYS A 147 -13.99 0.60 13.01
N CYS A 148 -15.28 0.94 12.97
CA CYS A 148 -15.99 1.64 14.04
C CYS A 148 -17.23 0.80 14.41
N ILE A 149 -17.32 0.43 15.68
CA ILE A 149 -18.27 -0.54 16.22
C ILE A 149 -19.31 0.22 17.06
N PRO A 150 -20.60 0.15 16.70
CA PRO A 150 -21.66 0.73 17.51
C PRO A 150 -21.95 -0.15 18.72
N LEU A 151 -21.56 0.28 19.92
CA LEU A 151 -21.80 -0.46 21.16
C LEU A 151 -23.28 -0.46 21.58
N HIS A 152 -24.05 0.51 21.07
CA HIS A 152 -25.48 0.68 21.31
C HIS A 152 -26.38 -0.10 20.32
N ALA A 153 -25.80 -0.93 19.43
CA ALA A 153 -26.58 -1.71 18.48
C ALA A 153 -27.62 -2.58 19.20
N HIS A 154 -28.84 -2.66 18.66
CA HIS A 154 -29.90 -3.49 19.22
C HIS A 154 -29.51 -4.97 19.18
N THR A 155 -29.94 -5.77 20.16
CA THR A 155 -29.55 -7.18 20.30
C THR A 155 -30.01 -8.08 19.14
N THR A 156 -30.96 -7.62 18.34
CA THR A 156 -31.43 -8.33 17.13
C THR A 156 -30.60 -8.01 15.89
N ASN A 157 -29.66 -7.05 15.96
CA ASN A 157 -28.76 -6.74 14.85
C ASN A 157 -27.53 -7.65 14.91
N GLU A 158 -27.70 -8.91 14.49
CA GLU A 158 -26.65 -9.92 14.54
C GLU A 158 -25.39 -9.53 13.76
N ALA A 159 -25.53 -8.77 12.66
CA ALA A 159 -24.39 -8.37 11.83
C ALA A 159 -23.44 -7.42 12.58
N GLU A 160 -23.98 -6.44 13.30
CA GLU A 160 -23.19 -5.51 14.13
C GLU A 160 -22.58 -6.22 15.34
N LEU A 161 -23.35 -7.10 15.99
CA LEU A 161 -22.85 -7.87 17.13
C LEU A 161 -21.66 -8.76 16.73
N GLN A 162 -21.82 -9.55 15.68
CA GLN A 162 -20.74 -10.38 15.15
C GLN A 162 -19.57 -9.54 14.63
N GLY A 163 -19.84 -8.34 14.10
CA GLY A 163 -18.83 -7.37 13.70
C GLY A 163 -17.94 -6.95 14.88
N GLY A 164 -18.56 -6.53 15.98
CA GLY A 164 -17.86 -6.13 17.19
C GLY A 164 -17.10 -7.27 17.87
N GLU A 165 -17.69 -8.46 17.94
CA GLU A 165 -17.02 -9.66 18.46
C GLU A 165 -15.76 -10.02 17.65
N ARG A 166 -15.86 -9.99 16.31
CA ARG A 166 -14.70 -10.22 15.42
C ARG A 166 -13.64 -9.15 15.58
N ALA A 167 -14.04 -7.88 15.74
CA ALA A 167 -13.12 -6.79 15.92
C ALA A 167 -12.35 -6.89 17.24
N LEU A 168 -12.99 -7.23 18.36
CA LEU A 168 -12.29 -7.48 19.62
C LEU A 168 -11.35 -8.69 19.54
N ALA A 169 -11.80 -9.77 18.91
CA ALA A 169 -10.95 -10.95 18.72
C ALA A 169 -9.71 -10.62 17.87
N ALA A 170 -9.88 -9.81 16.82
CA ALA A 170 -8.78 -9.33 15.99
C ALA A 170 -7.85 -8.40 16.78
N LEU A 171 -8.39 -7.48 17.58
CA LEU A 171 -7.63 -6.60 18.46
C LEU A 171 -6.76 -7.40 19.43
N ARG A 172 -7.34 -8.40 20.11
CA ARG A 172 -6.60 -9.29 21.00
C ARG A 172 -5.45 -9.98 20.29
N VAL A 173 -5.71 -10.59 19.14
CA VAL A 173 -4.66 -11.28 18.38
C VAL A 173 -3.57 -10.30 17.94
N ALA A 174 -3.94 -9.14 17.42
CA ALA A 174 -3.01 -8.18 16.85
C ALA A 174 -2.13 -7.52 17.92
N VAL A 175 -2.70 -7.06 19.04
CA VAL A 175 -1.94 -6.40 20.12
C VAL A 175 -0.94 -7.37 20.75
N HIS A 176 -1.34 -8.62 21.01
CA HIS A 176 -0.42 -9.64 21.55
C HIS A 176 0.67 -10.03 20.55
N ALA A 177 0.30 -10.27 19.28
CA ALA A 177 1.29 -10.58 18.23
C ALA A 177 2.30 -9.45 18.02
N LEU A 178 1.84 -8.21 18.15
CA LEU A 178 2.69 -7.03 18.01
C LEU A 178 3.67 -6.89 19.18
N ARG A 179 3.20 -7.06 20.43
CA ARG A 179 4.05 -7.16 21.63
C ARG A 179 5.17 -8.19 21.45
N ASP A 180 4.80 -9.39 21.01
CA ASP A 180 5.74 -10.51 20.91
C ASP A 180 6.75 -10.33 19.77
N ARG A 181 6.34 -9.61 18.71
CA ARG A 181 7.18 -9.39 17.54
C ARG A 181 8.18 -8.25 17.71
N TYR A 182 7.81 -7.20 18.45
CA TYR A 182 8.60 -5.99 18.53
C TYR A 182 10.07 -6.17 18.95
N PRO A 183 10.40 -6.98 19.98
CA PRO A 183 11.78 -7.16 20.44
C PRO A 183 12.72 -7.69 19.34
N ASN A 184 12.21 -8.50 18.41
CA ASN A 184 13.00 -9.13 17.35
C ASN A 184 12.78 -8.50 15.97
N MET A 185 11.79 -7.61 15.82
CA MET A 185 11.40 -7.06 14.52
C MET A 185 12.56 -6.40 13.76
N PRO A 186 13.41 -5.57 14.38
CA PRO A 186 14.55 -4.97 13.69
C PRO A 186 15.57 -6.01 13.17
N PHE A 187 15.70 -7.15 13.84
CA PHE A 187 16.74 -8.14 13.53
C PHE A 187 16.27 -9.22 12.53
N GLU A 188 15.01 -9.65 12.64
CA GLU A 188 14.47 -10.74 11.83
C GLU A 188 13.82 -10.27 10.54
N ARG A 189 13.39 -9.01 10.47
CA ARG A 189 12.75 -8.49 9.27
C ARG A 189 13.75 -8.40 8.12
N THR A 190 13.43 -9.14 7.07
CA THR A 190 14.00 -9.05 5.73
C THR A 190 12.83 -9.05 4.76
N PRO A 191 12.80 -8.18 3.74
CA PRO A 191 13.72 -7.09 3.38
C PRO A 191 13.62 -5.86 4.32
N ARG A 192 14.34 -4.77 3.98
CA ARG A 192 14.26 -3.46 4.67
C ARG A 192 12.83 -2.90 4.73
N ALA A 193 12.64 -1.89 5.57
CA ALA A 193 11.33 -1.39 5.95
C ALA A 193 10.54 -0.74 4.81
N ASP A 194 11.28 -0.09 3.92
CA ASP A 194 10.87 0.60 2.70
C ASP A 194 10.46 -0.35 1.55
N PHE A 195 10.68 -1.66 1.72
CA PHE A 195 10.24 -2.68 0.76
C PHE A 195 9.08 -3.53 1.31
N PRO A 196 8.21 -4.06 0.42
CA PRO A 196 7.23 -5.05 0.81
C PRO A 196 7.89 -6.25 1.48
N PHE A 197 7.27 -6.80 2.53
CA PHE A 197 7.85 -7.89 3.33
C PHE A 197 8.09 -9.21 2.56
N ARG A 198 7.61 -9.33 1.31
CA ARG A 198 7.66 -10.56 0.51
C ARG A 198 8.85 -10.51 -0.44
N ASP A 199 9.84 -11.38 -0.24
CA ASP A 199 11.09 -11.45 -1.02
C ASP A 199 11.24 -12.76 -1.83
N PHE A 200 10.11 -13.40 -2.13
CA PHE A 200 10.07 -14.61 -2.95
C PHE A 200 8.76 -14.74 -3.70
N TYR A 201 8.77 -15.47 -4.81
CA TYR A 201 7.58 -15.88 -5.54
C TYR A 201 7.52 -17.39 -5.72
N LYS A 202 6.33 -17.91 -6.05
CA LYS A 202 6.12 -19.28 -6.48
C LYS A 202 5.80 -19.30 -7.98
N ASP A 203 6.44 -20.18 -8.72
CA ASP A 203 6.13 -20.42 -10.13
C ASP A 203 4.85 -21.25 -10.30
N ASP A 204 4.51 -21.56 -11.55
CA ASP A 204 3.32 -22.34 -11.91
C ASP A 204 3.38 -23.79 -11.35
N ASP A 205 4.57 -24.31 -11.05
CA ASP A 205 4.79 -25.62 -10.40
C ASP A 205 4.77 -25.53 -8.86
N GLY A 206 4.59 -24.33 -8.30
CA GLY A 206 4.57 -24.08 -6.87
C GLY A 206 5.96 -24.03 -6.22
N LYS A 207 7.05 -24.08 -6.99
CA LYS A 207 8.42 -23.96 -6.50
C LYS A 207 8.69 -22.51 -6.10
N SER A 208 9.27 -22.33 -4.92
CA SER A 208 9.65 -21.01 -4.41
C SER A 208 10.99 -20.55 -5.00
N HIS A 209 11.05 -19.27 -5.37
CA HIS A 209 12.20 -18.58 -5.95
C HIS A 209 12.43 -17.28 -5.18
N ARG A 210 13.61 -17.08 -4.61
CA ARG A 210 13.93 -15.88 -3.83
C ARG A 210 14.49 -14.76 -4.72
N PHE A 211 14.33 -13.53 -4.25
CA PHE A 211 14.93 -12.36 -4.86
C PHE A 211 15.32 -11.33 -3.80
N THR A 212 16.21 -10.41 -4.17
CA THR A 212 16.63 -9.28 -3.34
C THR A 212 16.15 -7.99 -3.97
N TYR A 213 15.50 -7.13 -3.18
CA TYR A 213 15.11 -5.78 -3.61
C TYR A 213 16.34 -4.92 -3.91
N ILE A 214 16.34 -4.23 -5.05
CA ILE A 214 17.38 -3.28 -5.45
C ILE A 214 16.88 -1.85 -5.24
N GLU A 215 15.76 -1.49 -5.87
CA GLU A 215 15.20 -0.15 -5.83
C GLU A 215 13.70 -0.16 -6.11
N ALA A 216 12.99 0.85 -5.60
CA ALA A 216 11.61 1.13 -5.97
C ALA A 216 11.59 1.96 -7.27
N ILE A 217 10.74 1.60 -8.22
CA ILE A 217 10.42 2.42 -9.39
C ILE A 217 9.24 3.31 -8.99
N GLU A 218 9.49 4.62 -8.96
CA GLU A 218 8.64 5.66 -8.37
C GLU A 218 7.12 5.51 -8.65
N GLU A 219 6.32 5.81 -7.62
CA GLU A 219 4.85 5.95 -7.60
C GLU A 219 3.99 4.75 -8.04
N LYS A 220 4.57 3.65 -8.54
CA LYS A 220 3.78 2.53 -9.13
C LYS A 220 3.74 1.24 -8.31
N ARG A 221 4.29 1.20 -7.09
CA ARG A 221 4.47 -0.05 -6.30
C ARG A 221 5.17 -1.14 -7.12
N ILE A 222 6.13 -0.72 -7.94
CA ILE A 222 6.97 -1.57 -8.77
C ILE A 222 8.38 -1.50 -8.20
N PHE A 223 9.04 -2.64 -8.12
CA PHE A 223 10.35 -2.77 -7.52
C PHE A 223 11.26 -3.56 -8.46
N ARG A 224 12.47 -3.06 -8.69
CA ARG A 224 13.52 -3.85 -9.34
C ARG A 224 14.13 -4.77 -8.32
N VAL A 225 14.27 -6.03 -8.70
CA VAL A 225 14.79 -7.08 -7.84
C VAL A 225 15.81 -7.91 -8.60
N LEU A 226 16.73 -8.52 -7.86
CA LEU A 226 17.67 -9.50 -8.38
C LEU A 226 17.22 -10.89 -7.96
N HIS A 227 16.92 -11.74 -8.93
CA HIS A 227 16.66 -13.15 -8.67
C HIS A 227 17.91 -13.87 -8.12
N GLU A 228 17.73 -14.99 -7.43
CA GLU A 228 18.82 -15.78 -6.84
C GLU A 228 19.90 -16.23 -7.84
N ASP A 229 19.54 -16.39 -9.12
CA ASP A 229 20.48 -16.71 -10.21
C ASP A 229 21.13 -15.49 -10.88
N GLY A 230 20.87 -14.28 -10.36
CA GLY A 230 21.37 -13.03 -10.91
C GLY A 230 20.51 -12.41 -12.01
N THR A 231 19.36 -13.02 -12.35
CA THR A 231 18.44 -12.46 -13.36
C THR A 231 17.73 -11.21 -12.82
N PRO A 232 17.80 -10.06 -13.52
CA PRO A 232 17.03 -8.87 -13.15
C PRO A 232 15.53 -9.06 -13.42
N LEU A 233 14.70 -8.75 -12.43
CA LEU A 233 13.23 -8.84 -12.50
C LEU A 233 12.57 -7.55 -12.00
N CYS A 234 11.33 -7.35 -12.40
CA CYS A 234 10.43 -6.35 -11.84
C CYS A 234 9.30 -7.04 -11.08
N VAL A 235 9.06 -6.61 -9.84
CA VAL A 235 7.96 -7.06 -9.00
C VAL A 235 6.99 -5.91 -8.80
N LYS A 236 5.71 -6.13 -9.13
CA LYS A 236 4.63 -5.16 -8.93
C LYS A 236 3.62 -5.69 -7.92
N PHE A 237 3.16 -4.83 -7.03
CA PHE A 237 2.00 -5.10 -6.18
C PHE A 237 0.78 -4.32 -6.67
N SER A 238 -0.29 -5.05 -7.00
CA SER A 238 -1.55 -4.45 -7.43
C SER A 238 -2.76 -5.13 -6.80
N LYS A 239 -3.87 -4.41 -6.70
CA LYS A 239 -5.17 -4.93 -6.23
C LYS A 239 -5.94 -5.65 -7.33
N ARG A 240 -5.51 -5.49 -8.58
CA ARG A 240 -6.12 -6.09 -9.76
C ARG A 240 -5.10 -6.19 -10.88
N TYR A 241 -5.11 -7.30 -11.59
CA TYR A 241 -4.14 -7.54 -12.64
C TYR A 241 -4.67 -8.56 -13.65
N SER A 242 -4.55 -8.28 -14.94
CA SER A 242 -4.89 -9.25 -15.97
C SER A 242 -3.65 -10.02 -16.44
N ALA A 243 -3.41 -11.15 -15.78
CA ALA A 243 -2.38 -12.10 -16.19
C ALA A 243 -2.63 -12.62 -17.62
N ALA A 244 -3.90 -12.85 -17.99
CA ALA A 244 -4.27 -13.35 -19.30
C ALA A 244 -3.96 -12.34 -20.42
N ALA A 245 -4.32 -11.06 -20.25
CA ALA A 245 -3.99 -10.03 -21.22
C ALA A 245 -2.47 -9.82 -21.34
N HIS A 246 -1.76 -9.80 -20.20
CA HIS A 246 -0.29 -9.69 -20.20
C HIS A 246 0.37 -10.88 -20.93
N LYS A 247 -0.01 -12.12 -20.62
CA LYS A 247 0.50 -13.31 -21.32
C LYS A 247 0.18 -13.25 -22.82
N ALA A 248 -1.03 -12.86 -23.20
CA ALA A 248 -1.45 -12.71 -24.59
C ALA A 248 -0.62 -11.66 -25.35
N ALA A 249 -0.29 -10.54 -24.70
CA ALA A 249 0.56 -9.48 -25.23
C ALA A 249 2.02 -9.89 -25.35
N HIS A 250 2.54 -10.62 -24.35
CA HIS A 250 3.90 -11.18 -24.39
C HIS A 250 4.05 -12.18 -25.54
N SER A 251 3.11 -13.11 -25.69
CA SER A 251 3.11 -14.07 -26.81
C SER A 251 2.98 -13.40 -28.18
N ALA A 252 2.48 -12.17 -28.25
CA ALA A 252 2.44 -11.36 -29.46
C ALA A 252 3.65 -10.41 -29.61
N GLY A 253 4.64 -10.50 -28.72
CA GLY A 253 5.92 -9.81 -28.84
C GLY A 253 5.91 -8.34 -28.41
N PHE A 254 4.98 -7.92 -27.55
CA PHE A 254 4.88 -6.51 -27.15
C PHE A 254 4.68 -6.26 -25.65
N ALA A 255 4.94 -7.26 -24.81
CA ALA A 255 5.05 -7.09 -23.37
C ALA A 255 6.25 -7.88 -22.82
N PRO A 256 6.81 -7.49 -21.67
CA PRO A 256 7.78 -8.31 -20.95
C PRO A 256 7.23 -9.72 -20.65
N ALA A 257 8.12 -10.69 -20.39
CA ALA A 257 7.66 -12.00 -19.96
C ALA A 257 7.09 -11.93 -18.54
N LEU A 258 5.88 -12.46 -18.35
CA LEU A 258 5.28 -12.65 -17.03
C LEU A 258 5.80 -13.95 -16.42
N ARG A 259 6.55 -13.85 -15.32
CA ARG A 259 7.18 -14.99 -14.63
C ARG A 259 6.24 -15.67 -13.65
N ALA A 260 5.54 -14.88 -12.84
CA ALA A 260 4.62 -15.41 -11.84
C ALA A 260 3.56 -14.38 -11.45
N VAL A 261 2.43 -14.88 -10.96
CA VAL A 261 1.39 -14.10 -10.28
C VAL A 261 1.04 -14.84 -9.01
N ASN A 262 1.24 -14.20 -7.85
CA ASN A 262 0.93 -14.80 -6.56
C ASN A 262 -0.03 -13.91 -5.78
N GLU A 263 -0.95 -14.56 -5.06
CA GLU A 263 -1.79 -13.89 -4.09
C GLU A 263 -1.01 -13.72 -2.78
N VAL A 264 -0.95 -12.48 -2.30
CA VAL A 264 -0.30 -12.09 -1.05
C VAL A 264 -1.33 -11.32 -0.24
N TYR A 265 -2.04 -12.03 0.63
CA TYR A 265 -3.22 -11.50 1.33
C TYR A 265 -4.25 -10.95 0.33
N ASP A 266 -4.57 -9.67 0.41
CA ASP A 266 -5.51 -8.96 -0.46
C ASP A 266 -4.82 -8.28 -1.66
N TRP A 267 -3.54 -8.58 -1.89
CA TRP A 267 -2.73 -8.06 -2.99
C TRP A 267 -2.34 -9.16 -3.98
N THR A 268 -2.13 -8.75 -5.22
CA THR A 268 -1.54 -9.56 -6.27
C THR A 268 -0.09 -9.11 -6.47
N MET A 269 0.85 -10.02 -6.21
CA MET A 269 2.27 -9.84 -6.54
C MET A 269 2.51 -10.38 -7.95
N VAL A 270 3.01 -9.51 -8.83
CA VAL A 270 3.26 -9.80 -10.23
C VAL A 270 4.76 -9.73 -10.50
N VAL A 271 5.35 -10.82 -10.95
CA VAL A 271 6.78 -10.91 -11.26
C VAL A 271 6.96 -10.99 -12.76
N MET A 272 7.76 -10.10 -13.33
CA MET A 272 8.03 -10.03 -14.77
C MET A 272 9.49 -9.71 -15.06
N ASP A 273 9.93 -9.93 -16.30
CA ASP A 273 11.27 -9.53 -16.74
C ASP A 273 11.53 -8.04 -16.55
N ASP A 274 12.70 -7.68 -16.01
CA ASP A 274 13.19 -6.31 -16.08
C ASP A 274 13.73 -6.04 -17.49
N LYS A 275 13.14 -5.05 -18.17
CA LYS A 275 13.53 -4.60 -19.52
C LYS A 275 14.16 -3.21 -19.52
N THR A 276 14.50 -2.66 -18.35
CA THR A 276 15.01 -1.29 -18.19
C THR A 276 16.30 -1.05 -18.99
N ALA A 277 17.16 -2.07 -19.14
CA ALA A 277 18.41 -1.94 -19.90
C ALA A 277 18.19 -1.67 -21.40
N GLU A 278 17.20 -2.32 -22.02
CA GLU A 278 16.86 -2.10 -23.43
C GLU A 278 15.80 -1.01 -23.64
N TYR A 279 14.95 -0.76 -22.64
CA TYR A 279 13.83 0.19 -22.70
C TYR A 279 13.87 1.16 -21.51
N PRO A 280 14.90 2.02 -21.39
CA PRO A 280 15.09 2.87 -20.22
C PRO A 280 14.12 4.08 -20.16
N LYS A 281 13.33 4.30 -21.22
CA LYS A 281 12.46 5.47 -21.37
C LYS A 281 11.11 5.08 -21.94
N ASN A 282 10.06 5.69 -21.41
CA ASN A 282 8.71 5.63 -21.98
C ASN A 282 8.48 6.80 -22.96
N MET A 283 7.35 6.80 -23.68
CA MET A 283 7.04 7.89 -24.62
C MET A 283 6.91 9.26 -23.93
N TRP A 284 6.48 9.32 -22.66
CA TRP A 284 6.39 10.58 -21.91
C TRP A 284 7.78 11.16 -21.66
N ASP A 285 8.75 10.35 -21.24
CA ASP A 285 10.12 10.81 -20.98
C ASP A 285 10.76 11.42 -22.24
N ILE A 286 10.53 10.78 -23.40
CA ILE A 286 11.05 11.24 -24.69
C ILE A 286 10.39 12.58 -25.08
N LYS A 287 9.08 12.73 -24.87
CA LYS A 287 8.38 14.01 -25.10
C LYS A 287 8.86 15.10 -24.15
N ALA A 288 9.07 14.77 -22.87
CA ALA A 288 9.53 15.72 -21.86
C ALA A 288 10.94 16.24 -22.21
N ALA A 289 11.86 15.35 -22.60
CA ALA A 289 13.20 15.72 -23.03
C ALA A 289 13.19 16.64 -24.28
N ALA A 290 12.30 16.39 -25.24
CA ALA A 290 12.16 17.24 -26.44
C ALA A 290 11.56 18.63 -26.15
N ARG A 291 10.79 18.77 -25.06
CA ARG A 291 10.17 20.04 -24.63
C ARG A 291 11.09 20.85 -23.69
N ALA A 292 12.13 20.23 -23.13
CA ALA A 292 13.05 20.90 -22.24
C ALA A 292 13.83 21.99 -22.99
N ASP A 293 13.72 23.23 -22.51
CA ASP A 293 14.50 24.36 -23.02
C ASP A 293 15.95 24.24 -22.51
N PRO A 294 16.95 24.07 -23.39
CA PRO A 294 18.35 23.97 -22.99
C PRO A 294 18.82 25.15 -22.13
N ALA A 295 18.18 26.32 -22.27
CA ALA A 295 18.52 27.55 -21.55
C ALA A 295 17.96 27.63 -20.11
N LYS A 296 17.06 26.71 -19.71
CA LYS A 296 16.44 26.71 -18.36
C LYS A 296 16.95 25.59 -17.44
N THR A 297 17.71 24.64 -17.97
CA THR A 297 18.41 23.62 -17.18
C THR A 297 19.56 24.26 -16.42
N LYS A 298 19.41 24.46 -15.11
CA LYS A 298 20.53 24.88 -14.24
C LYS A 298 21.63 23.81 -14.31
N PRO A 299 22.90 24.18 -14.51
CA PRO A 299 23.99 23.22 -14.39
C PRO A 299 24.01 22.70 -12.94
N THR A 300 23.71 21.42 -12.74
CA THR A 300 23.97 20.75 -11.46
C THR A 300 25.32 20.05 -11.57
N ASP A 301 26.29 20.49 -10.79
CA ASP A 301 27.72 20.12 -10.86
C ASP A 301 28.08 18.66 -10.49
N LYS A 302 27.17 17.69 -10.58
CA LYS A 302 27.44 16.34 -10.02
C LYS A 302 27.06 15.11 -10.83
N VAL A 303 26.62 15.23 -12.08
CA VAL A 303 26.38 14.04 -12.93
C VAL A 303 27.01 14.25 -14.30
N PRO A 304 27.96 13.39 -14.74
CA PRO A 304 28.44 13.44 -16.12
C PRO A 304 27.24 13.33 -17.06
N ALA A 305 27.17 14.24 -18.05
CA ALA A 305 26.08 14.25 -19.02
C ALA A 305 25.98 12.86 -19.67
N GLN A 306 24.89 12.13 -19.36
CA GLN A 306 24.63 10.87 -20.03
C GLN A 306 24.48 11.15 -21.53
N PRO A 307 24.98 10.27 -22.41
CA PRO A 307 24.78 10.42 -23.84
C PRO A 307 23.27 10.55 -24.14
N PRO A 308 22.90 11.39 -25.13
CA PRO A 308 21.50 11.65 -25.44
C PRO A 308 20.80 10.32 -25.79
N PHE A 309 19.71 10.02 -25.09
CA PHE A 309 18.88 8.85 -25.39
C PHE A 309 18.38 8.95 -26.83
N LYS A 310 18.70 7.94 -27.64
CA LYS A 310 18.23 7.83 -29.02
C LYS A 310 17.25 6.66 -29.12
N PRO A 311 15.94 6.93 -29.37
CA PRO A 311 14.96 5.86 -29.52
C PRO A 311 15.20 5.10 -30.84
N ALA A 312 14.92 3.80 -30.83
CA ALA A 312 14.98 2.94 -32.02
C ALA A 312 13.98 3.39 -33.11
N VAL A 313 12.88 4.03 -32.71
CA VAL A 313 11.84 4.53 -33.60
C VAL A 313 11.38 5.93 -33.21
N SER A 314 10.87 6.70 -34.17
CA SER A 314 10.24 7.99 -33.88
C SER A 314 8.96 7.81 -33.05
N LEU A 315 8.53 8.85 -32.33
CA LEU A 315 7.27 8.81 -31.57
C LEU A 315 6.04 8.54 -32.47
N ALA A 316 6.07 9.02 -33.71
CA ALA A 316 5.00 8.77 -34.69
C ALA A 316 4.93 7.29 -35.08
N GLU A 317 6.09 6.65 -35.30
CA GLU A 317 6.16 5.22 -35.60
C GLU A 317 5.83 4.38 -34.36
N ALA A 318 6.31 4.76 -33.18
CA ALA A 318 5.94 4.13 -31.91
C ALA A 318 4.41 4.10 -31.73
N ARG A 319 3.72 5.23 -31.96
CA ARG A 319 2.24 5.27 -31.91
C ARG A 319 1.60 4.31 -32.91
N LYS A 320 2.11 4.24 -34.14
CA LYS A 320 1.59 3.33 -35.17
C LYS A 320 1.76 1.86 -34.76
N GLN A 321 2.91 1.52 -34.17
CA GLN A 321 3.14 0.19 -33.62
C GLN A 321 2.23 -0.13 -32.45
N VAL A 322 2.00 0.82 -31.53
CA VAL A 322 1.03 0.66 -30.43
C VAL A 322 -0.36 0.39 -30.98
N GLN A 323 -0.80 1.10 -32.02
CA GLN A 323 -2.09 0.87 -32.67
C GLN A 323 -2.20 -0.55 -33.23
N ALA A 324 -1.17 -1.03 -33.94
CA ALA A 324 -1.16 -2.38 -34.50
C ALA A 324 -1.17 -3.46 -33.41
N LYS A 325 -0.37 -3.28 -32.35
CA LYS A 325 -0.29 -4.21 -31.21
C LYS A 325 -1.58 -4.27 -30.41
N LEU A 326 -2.28 -3.15 -30.23
CA LEU A 326 -3.61 -3.13 -29.62
C LEU A 326 -4.66 -3.83 -30.47
N ALA A 327 -4.63 -3.70 -31.79
CA ALA A 327 -5.54 -4.47 -32.65
C ALA A 327 -5.37 -5.98 -32.43
N VAL A 328 -4.13 -6.46 -32.33
CA VAL A 328 -3.84 -7.87 -31.98
C VAL A 328 -4.35 -8.24 -30.58
N LEU A 329 -4.31 -7.32 -29.62
CA LEU A 329 -4.87 -7.54 -28.27
C LEU A 329 -6.41 -7.68 -28.34
N HIS A 330 -7.08 -6.81 -29.08
CA HIS A 330 -8.53 -6.82 -29.28
C HIS A 330 -8.98 -8.07 -30.04
N GLU A 331 -8.25 -8.50 -31.06
CA GLU A 331 -8.50 -9.76 -31.78
C GLU A 331 -8.45 -10.99 -30.86
N LYS A 332 -7.63 -10.93 -29.81
CA LYS A 332 -7.56 -11.95 -28.75
C LYS A 332 -8.64 -11.80 -27.68
N GLY A 333 -9.56 -10.84 -27.83
CA GLY A 333 -10.68 -10.59 -26.92
C GLY A 333 -10.32 -9.79 -25.67
N PHE A 334 -9.16 -9.12 -25.64
CA PHE A 334 -8.71 -8.33 -24.49
C PHE A 334 -8.67 -6.84 -24.78
N VAL A 335 -8.96 -6.02 -23.77
CA VAL A 335 -8.81 -4.56 -23.78
C VAL A 335 -7.76 -4.13 -22.74
N HIS A 336 -7.08 -3.00 -22.96
CA HIS A 336 -6.07 -2.47 -22.03
C HIS A 336 -6.68 -1.49 -21.00
N GLY A 337 -7.46 -0.50 -21.46
CA GLY A 337 -8.21 0.46 -20.64
C GLY A 337 -7.39 1.58 -19.98
N ASP A 338 -6.06 1.44 -19.89
CA ASP A 338 -5.20 2.49 -19.36
C ASP A 338 -3.99 2.83 -20.25
N LEU A 339 -4.19 2.85 -21.57
CA LEU A 339 -3.09 3.19 -22.46
C LEU A 339 -2.71 4.68 -22.32
N ARG A 340 -1.46 4.92 -21.95
CA ARG A 340 -0.86 6.25 -21.76
C ARG A 340 0.58 6.25 -22.27
N ASP A 341 1.13 7.43 -22.51
CA ASP A 341 2.54 7.59 -22.92
C ASP A 341 3.52 7.04 -21.88
N VAL A 342 3.20 7.14 -20.59
CA VAL A 342 3.94 6.51 -19.48
C VAL A 342 3.87 4.97 -19.46
N ASN A 343 2.96 4.37 -20.23
CA ASN A 343 2.73 2.92 -20.29
C ASN A 343 3.24 2.31 -21.61
N VAL A 344 3.96 3.10 -22.43
CA VAL A 344 4.62 2.64 -23.66
C VAL A 344 6.12 2.85 -23.51
N LEU A 345 6.85 1.76 -23.32
CA LEU A 345 8.31 1.74 -23.27
C LEU A 345 8.87 1.73 -24.70
N VAL A 346 9.91 2.52 -24.95
CA VAL A 346 10.55 2.62 -26.27
C VAL A 346 11.98 2.11 -26.18
N ARG A 347 12.34 1.21 -27.09
CA ARG A 347 13.66 0.61 -27.14
C ARG A 347 14.70 1.67 -27.51
N LYS A 348 15.87 1.64 -26.87
CA LYS A 348 17.02 2.45 -27.32
C LYS A 348 17.63 1.86 -28.60
N GLU A 349 18.13 2.71 -29.49
CA GLU A 349 18.67 2.29 -30.80
C GLU A 349 19.87 1.35 -30.67
N ASP A 350 20.73 1.56 -29.67
CA ASP A 350 21.94 0.77 -29.41
C ASP A 350 21.68 -0.47 -28.54
N ALA A 351 20.41 -0.81 -28.26
CA ALA A 351 20.10 -1.99 -27.48
C ALA A 351 20.57 -3.28 -28.20
N PRO A 352 21.22 -4.21 -27.49
CA PRO A 352 21.63 -5.48 -28.09
C PRO A 352 20.42 -6.35 -28.46
N GLY A 353 20.54 -7.13 -29.54
CA GLY A 353 19.55 -8.11 -30.00
C GLY A 353 18.43 -7.54 -30.88
N ASP A 354 17.44 -8.38 -31.21
CA ASP A 354 16.31 -8.06 -32.11
C ASP A 354 15.00 -7.87 -31.34
N GLY A 355 15.05 -7.15 -30.22
CA GLY A 355 13.87 -6.81 -29.43
C GLY A 355 12.91 -5.89 -30.19
N ALA A 356 11.60 -5.97 -29.86
CA ALA A 356 10.59 -5.10 -30.44
C ALA A 356 10.88 -3.62 -30.16
N ASP A 357 10.52 -2.71 -31.07
CA ASP A 357 10.82 -1.29 -30.86
C ASP A 357 10.05 -0.66 -29.70
N ILE A 358 8.89 -1.22 -29.34
CA ILE A 358 8.08 -0.79 -28.20
C ILE A 358 7.54 -1.97 -27.39
N LEU A 359 7.36 -1.75 -26.09
CA LEU A 359 6.61 -2.61 -25.18
C LEU A 359 5.46 -1.82 -24.54
N ILE A 360 4.33 -2.47 -24.32
CA ILE A 360 3.20 -1.94 -23.55
C ILE A 360 3.23 -2.59 -22.16
N VAL A 361 3.04 -1.77 -21.13
CA VAL A 361 3.06 -2.17 -19.72
C VAL A 361 1.83 -1.64 -18.99
N ASP A 362 1.67 -2.06 -17.72
CA ASP A 362 0.58 -1.65 -16.83
C ASP A 362 -0.79 -2.28 -17.13
N TRP A 363 -0.84 -3.60 -16.96
CA TRP A 363 -2.00 -4.47 -17.24
C TRP A 363 -3.04 -4.52 -16.09
N ASP A 364 -3.06 -3.55 -15.19
CA ASP A 364 -3.91 -3.55 -14.00
C ASP A 364 -5.40 -3.44 -14.35
N TRP A 365 -5.71 -2.65 -15.38
CA TRP A 365 -7.09 -2.38 -15.81
C TRP A 365 -7.51 -3.27 -16.97
N ALA A 366 -6.55 -3.93 -17.60
CA ALA A 366 -6.79 -4.80 -18.73
C ALA A 366 -7.68 -5.98 -18.34
N GLY A 367 -8.25 -6.65 -19.35
CA GLY A 367 -9.11 -7.80 -19.13
C GLY A 367 -9.90 -8.16 -20.38
N VAL A 368 -10.81 -9.11 -20.24
CA VAL A 368 -11.68 -9.54 -21.34
C VAL A 368 -12.63 -8.41 -21.72
N GLU A 369 -12.80 -8.17 -23.01
CA GLU A 369 -13.75 -7.18 -23.51
C GLU A 369 -15.18 -7.51 -23.06
N GLY A 370 -15.92 -6.51 -22.58
CA GLY A 370 -17.26 -6.69 -22.04
C GLY A 370 -17.32 -7.13 -20.57
N GLU A 371 -16.20 -7.56 -19.98
CA GLU A 371 -16.10 -7.93 -18.55
C GLU A 371 -15.19 -6.97 -17.76
N ALA A 372 -14.10 -6.53 -18.37
CA ALA A 372 -13.15 -5.60 -17.75
C ALA A 372 -13.83 -4.27 -17.44
N LYS A 373 -13.67 -3.78 -16.21
CA LYS A 373 -14.30 -2.54 -15.72
C LYS A 373 -13.29 -1.55 -15.18
N TYR A 374 -13.52 -0.27 -15.46
CA TYR A 374 -12.75 0.81 -14.86
C TYR A 374 -12.85 0.79 -13.32
N PRO A 375 -11.74 1.05 -12.60
CA PRO A 375 -11.78 1.11 -11.14
C PRO A 375 -12.67 2.26 -10.65
N ARG A 376 -13.19 2.12 -9.42
CA ARG A 376 -13.95 3.21 -8.76
C ARG A 376 -13.11 4.47 -8.56
N SER A 377 -11.80 4.30 -8.43
CA SER A 377 -10.78 5.35 -8.27
C SER A 377 -10.25 5.91 -9.58
N ILE A 378 -10.98 5.77 -10.70
CA ILE A 378 -10.56 6.33 -11.99
C ILE A 378 -10.35 7.85 -11.86
N ASN A 379 -9.16 8.33 -12.21
CA ASN A 379 -8.82 9.75 -12.07
C ASN A 379 -9.52 10.57 -13.18
N PRO A 380 -10.44 11.50 -12.84
CA PRO A 380 -11.16 12.31 -13.82
C PRO A 380 -10.30 13.41 -14.47
N GLN A 381 -9.12 13.73 -13.91
CA GLN A 381 -8.21 14.73 -14.47
C GLN A 381 -7.42 14.22 -15.67
N ILE A 382 -7.28 12.89 -15.79
CA ILE A 382 -6.65 12.28 -16.96
C ILE A 382 -7.70 12.21 -18.07
N ALA A 383 -7.40 12.80 -19.23
CA ALA A 383 -8.31 12.79 -20.36
C ALA A 383 -8.65 11.35 -20.80
N ARG A 384 -9.95 11.03 -20.86
CA ARG A 384 -10.48 9.72 -21.26
C ARG A 384 -11.69 9.89 -22.20
N PRO A 385 -12.12 8.81 -22.88
CA PRO A 385 -13.41 8.79 -23.58
C PRO A 385 -14.55 9.20 -22.65
N LEU A 386 -15.57 9.87 -23.18
CA LEU A 386 -16.65 10.46 -22.38
C LEU A 386 -17.44 9.40 -21.58
N ASP A 387 -17.55 8.19 -22.13
CA ASP A 387 -18.25 7.06 -21.52
C ASP A 387 -17.35 6.13 -20.68
N ALA A 388 -16.06 6.47 -20.51
CA ALA A 388 -15.14 5.76 -19.63
C ALA A 388 -15.32 6.20 -18.17
N LEU A 389 -16.38 5.72 -17.53
CA LEU A 389 -16.76 6.08 -16.17
C LEU A 389 -16.42 4.99 -15.15
N ALA A 390 -16.37 5.36 -13.86
CA ALA A 390 -16.14 4.43 -12.76
C ALA A 390 -17.10 3.22 -12.83
N ALA A 391 -16.55 2.01 -12.68
CA ALA A 391 -17.28 0.73 -12.72
C ALA A 391 -18.01 0.41 -14.04
N THR A 392 -17.79 1.17 -15.11
CA THR A 392 -18.28 0.83 -16.45
C THR A 392 -17.29 -0.05 -17.21
N ASN A 393 -17.77 -0.75 -18.24
CA ASN A 393 -16.95 -1.65 -19.04
C ASN A 393 -15.92 -0.85 -19.85
N ILE A 394 -14.71 -1.40 -19.90
CA ILE A 394 -13.64 -0.97 -20.80
C ILE A 394 -13.93 -1.57 -22.17
N LYS A 395 -13.83 -0.74 -23.22
CA LYS A 395 -14.14 -1.14 -24.60
C LYS A 395 -12.92 -0.94 -25.51
N ALA A 396 -12.84 -1.67 -26.62
CA ALA A 396 -11.77 -1.47 -27.60
C ALA A 396 -11.69 -0.03 -28.13
N GLU A 397 -12.83 0.66 -28.30
CA GLU A 397 -12.85 2.06 -28.75
C GLU A 397 -12.18 3.00 -27.75
N HIS A 398 -12.17 2.65 -26.46
CA HIS A 398 -11.46 3.42 -25.44
C HIS A 398 -9.96 3.40 -25.67
N ASP A 399 -9.41 2.22 -25.95
CA ASP A 399 -7.98 2.05 -26.26
C ASP A 399 -7.62 2.82 -27.54
N VAL A 400 -8.42 2.69 -28.60
CA VAL A 400 -8.21 3.40 -29.87
C VAL A 400 -8.19 4.91 -29.66
N TRP A 401 -9.12 5.44 -28.86
CA TRP A 401 -9.16 6.86 -28.52
C TRP A 401 -7.92 7.31 -27.74
N MET A 402 -7.40 6.47 -26.84
CA MET A 402 -6.19 6.75 -26.07
C MET A 402 -4.94 6.77 -26.96
N VAL A 403 -4.82 5.83 -27.92
CA VAL A 403 -3.73 5.81 -28.92
C VAL A 403 -3.64 7.14 -29.67
N GLN A 404 -4.79 7.68 -30.09
CA GLN A 404 -4.83 8.93 -30.85
C GLN A 404 -4.28 10.14 -30.07
N ARG A 405 -4.19 10.02 -28.75
CA ARG A 405 -3.73 11.08 -27.83
C ARG A 405 -2.31 10.89 -27.31
N LEU A 406 -1.64 9.78 -27.62
CA LEU A 406 -0.25 9.54 -27.17
C LEU A 406 0.73 10.66 -27.57
N LEU A 407 0.48 11.34 -28.69
CA LEU A 407 1.33 12.43 -29.22
C LEU A 407 0.88 13.83 -28.82
N LYS A 408 -0.24 13.97 -28.10
CA LYS A 408 -0.71 15.29 -27.65
C LYS A 408 0.08 15.77 -26.42
#